data_AF-A0A1Y0L155-F1
#
_entry.id   AF-A0A1Y0L155-F1
#
_cell.length_a   1.000
_cell.length_b   1.000
_cell.length_c   1.000
_cell.angle_alpha   90.00
_cell.angle_beta   90.00
_cell.angle_gamma   90.00
#
_symmetry.space_group_name_H-M   'P 1'
#
loop_
_entity.id
_entity.type
_entity.pdbx_description
1 polymer ?
#
loop_
_entity_poly.entity_id
_entity_poly.type
_entity_poly.pdbx_seq_one_letter_code
_entity_poly.pdbx_strand_id
1 'polypeptide(L)'
;MKKLLGLLAATGLVASTGSTVIACGETTDSAITTEAIKTAVIALLEEGKSDYTTTALKTLLDNEENAITGVASWTVAANSGVASTAVFTFDVAEGHVLDDDAEKITGTFEIANLLTTTPTKVTIDELKEQVENELEEDSYANIDALNEALEDVVVNGFSSFSATADGTVNATVTFTVAATHEITGGETEFTLEDIIGEAETI
;
A
#
# COMPACT_ATOMS: atom_id res chain seq x y z
N MET A 1 -66.74 78.09 8.88
CA MET A 1 -67.10 77.53 7.56
C MET A 1 -65.90 77.64 6.64
N LYS A 2 -65.65 76.59 5.84
CA LYS A 2 -64.60 76.42 4.81
C LYS A 2 -63.21 76.07 5.38
N LYS A 3 -62.47 75.09 4.89
CA LYS A 3 -62.64 74.11 3.79
C LYS A 3 -61.47 73.11 3.93
N LEU A 4 -61.77 71.82 3.70
CA LEU A 4 -61.06 70.88 2.83
C LEU A 4 -59.51 70.83 2.89
N LEU A 5 -58.94 69.72 3.37
CA LEU A 5 -58.70 68.44 2.67
C LEU A 5 -57.35 68.43 1.93
N GLY A 6 -56.61 67.35 2.16
CA GLY A 6 -55.58 66.82 1.28
C GLY A 6 -54.16 67.24 1.67
N LEU A 7 -53.15 66.38 1.66
CA LEU A 7 -53.08 65.02 1.13
C LEU A 7 -51.65 64.51 1.44
N LEU A 8 -51.52 63.26 1.91
CA LEU A 8 -50.42 62.30 1.65
C LEU A 8 -48.95 62.71 1.96
N ALA A 9 -48.06 61.86 2.47
CA ALA A 9 -48.05 60.43 2.75
C ALA A 9 -46.81 60.11 3.62
N ALA A 10 -46.87 58.96 4.31
CA ALA A 10 -45.82 57.93 4.46
C ALA A 10 -44.41 58.36 4.94
N THR A 11 -43.69 57.69 5.82
CA THR A 11 -43.71 56.36 6.46
C THR A 11 -42.46 56.37 7.34
N GLY A 12 -42.48 55.69 8.49
CA GLY A 12 -41.31 55.55 9.35
C GLY A 12 -41.77 55.03 10.71
N LEU A 13 -42.37 53.83 10.74
CA LEU A 13 -41.67 52.54 10.86
C LEU A 13 -41.04 52.36 12.25
N VAL A 14 -41.89 51.82 13.13
CA VAL A 14 -41.64 50.77 14.13
C VAL A 14 -40.37 50.90 15.00
N ALA A 15 -40.56 51.45 16.20
CA ALA A 15 -39.75 51.07 17.37
C ALA A 15 -40.25 49.72 17.90
N SER A 16 -39.49 48.65 17.66
CA SER A 16 -39.78 47.31 18.18
C SER A 16 -38.52 46.72 18.80
N THR A 17 -38.55 46.67 20.13
CA THR A 17 -38.00 45.65 21.05
C THR A 17 -36.79 44.82 20.63
N GLY A 18 -35.87 44.71 21.59
CA GLY A 18 -35.07 43.50 21.79
C GLY A 18 -33.60 43.74 21.53
N SER A 19 -32.86 44.11 22.58
CA SER A 19 -31.45 43.77 22.66
C SER A 19 -31.37 42.24 22.66
N THR A 20 -31.22 41.66 21.47
CA THR A 20 -30.71 40.29 21.36
C THR A 20 -29.26 40.35 21.82
N VAL A 21 -29.03 39.80 23.00
CA VAL A 21 -27.73 39.28 23.40
C VAL A 21 -27.32 38.32 22.28
N ILE A 22 -26.32 38.72 21.49
CA ILE A 22 -25.60 37.78 20.63
C ILE A 22 -24.82 36.92 21.61
N ALA A 23 -25.41 35.79 22.00
CA ALA A 23 -24.63 34.70 22.55
C ALA A 23 -23.66 34.30 21.43
N CYS A 24 -22.40 34.69 21.59
CA CYS A 24 -21.29 34.04 20.92
C CYS A 24 -21.31 32.60 21.46
N GLY A 25 -22.06 31.72 20.79
CA GLY A 25 -22.03 30.30 21.09
C GLY A 25 -20.64 29.85 20.70
N GLU A 26 -19.80 29.53 21.68
CA GLU A 26 -18.57 28.79 21.43
C GLU A 26 -19.00 27.51 20.72
N THR A 27 -18.69 27.41 19.42
CA THR A 27 -18.70 26.13 18.74
C THR A 27 -17.57 25.33 19.36
N THR A 28 -17.90 24.48 20.31
CA THR A 28 -16.93 23.53 20.85
C THR A 28 -16.66 22.50 19.77
N ASP A 29 -15.44 22.51 19.23
CA ASP A 29 -15.01 21.49 18.28
C ASP A 29 -15.14 20.09 18.90
N SER A 30 -15.57 19.12 18.10
CA SER A 30 -15.70 17.73 18.53
C SER A 30 -14.36 17.03 18.42
N ALA A 31 -13.88 16.45 19.52
CA ALA A 31 -12.63 15.71 19.53
C ALA A 31 -12.76 14.37 18.76
N ILE A 32 -11.77 14.06 17.93
CA ILE A 32 -11.60 12.78 17.22
C ILE A 32 -10.21 12.22 17.48
N THR A 33 -10.02 10.90 17.33
CA THR A 33 -8.71 10.25 17.49
C THR A 33 -8.28 9.54 16.22
N THR A 34 -6.98 9.50 15.95
CA THR A 34 -6.41 8.73 14.84
C THR A 34 -6.78 7.24 14.93
N GLU A 35 -6.85 6.67 16.13
CA GLU A 35 -7.24 5.26 16.33
C GLU A 35 -8.71 4.98 16.01
N ALA A 36 -9.63 5.89 16.35
CA ALA A 36 -11.03 5.76 15.97
C ALA A 36 -11.20 5.81 14.44
N ILE A 37 -10.46 6.71 13.79
CA ILE A 37 -10.45 6.86 12.33
C ILE A 37 -9.86 5.60 11.67
N LYS A 38 -8.74 5.09 12.16
CA LYS A 38 -8.14 3.83 11.70
C LYS A 38 -9.12 2.67 11.83
N THR A 39 -9.83 2.57 12.95
CA THR A 39 -10.85 1.54 13.18
C THR A 39 -11.98 1.64 12.16
N ALA A 40 -12.45 2.85 11.86
CA ALA A 40 -13.47 3.07 10.85
C ALA A 40 -13.00 2.69 9.43
N VAL A 41 -11.75 3.04 9.06
CA VAL A 41 -11.17 2.60 7.78
C VAL A 41 -11.11 1.09 7.69
N ILE A 42 -10.64 0.41 8.74
CA ILE A 42 -10.58 -1.07 8.75
C ILE A 42 -11.97 -1.69 8.56
N ALA A 43 -13.02 -1.11 9.12
CA ALA A 43 -14.39 -1.58 8.97
C ALA A 43 -14.97 -1.41 7.54
N LEU A 44 -14.40 -0.52 6.72
CA LEU A 44 -14.77 -0.34 5.32
C LEU A 44 -14.05 -1.33 4.39
N LEU A 45 -12.95 -1.92 4.83
CA LEU A 45 -12.20 -2.88 4.04
C LEU A 45 -12.93 -4.23 4.00
N GLU A 46 -12.78 -4.93 2.88
CA GLU A 46 -13.29 -6.31 2.76
C GLU A 46 -12.47 -7.23 3.68
N GLU A 47 -13.15 -8.02 4.49
CA GLU A 47 -12.50 -8.91 5.45
C GLU A 47 -11.55 -9.89 4.74
N GLY A 48 -10.28 -9.85 5.15
CA GLY A 48 -9.24 -10.73 4.59
C GLY A 48 -8.69 -10.33 3.23
N LYS A 49 -9.14 -9.22 2.64
CA LYS A 49 -8.61 -8.71 1.36
C LYS A 49 -7.29 -7.94 1.58
N SER A 50 -6.26 -8.28 0.81
CA SER A 50 -4.89 -7.74 0.96
C SER A 50 -4.22 -7.35 -0.37
N ASP A 51 -5.01 -7.08 -1.41
CA ASP A 51 -4.55 -6.83 -2.78
C ASP A 51 -5.03 -5.47 -3.32
N TYR A 52 -5.24 -4.49 -2.43
CA TYR A 52 -5.69 -3.17 -2.85
C TYR A 52 -4.59 -2.39 -3.58
N THR A 53 -4.98 -1.51 -4.49
CA THR A 53 -4.09 -0.42 -4.94
C THR A 53 -4.35 0.82 -4.10
N THR A 54 -3.37 1.74 -4.01
CA THR A 54 -3.56 3.03 -3.33
C THR A 54 -4.72 3.83 -3.97
N THR A 55 -4.87 3.76 -5.29
CA THR A 55 -5.99 4.36 -6.04
C THR A 55 -7.34 3.75 -5.65
N ALA A 56 -7.41 2.41 -5.49
CA ALA A 56 -8.63 1.73 -5.09
C ALA A 56 -9.03 2.11 -3.66
N LEU A 57 -8.08 2.16 -2.72
CA LEU A 57 -8.32 2.62 -1.35
C LEU A 57 -8.77 4.08 -1.31
N LYS A 58 -8.12 4.96 -2.07
CA LYS A 58 -8.55 6.35 -2.15
C LYS A 58 -9.96 6.48 -2.70
N THR A 59 -10.28 5.77 -3.77
CA THR A 59 -11.63 5.75 -4.34
C THR A 59 -12.67 5.23 -3.35
N LEU A 60 -12.34 4.19 -2.59
CA LEU A 60 -13.21 3.65 -1.54
C LEU A 60 -13.54 4.73 -0.49
N LEU A 61 -12.51 5.42 0.01
CA LEU A 61 -12.67 6.47 1.03
C LEU A 61 -13.39 7.71 0.50
N ASP A 62 -13.09 8.12 -0.74
CA ASP A 62 -13.72 9.30 -1.36
C ASP A 62 -15.20 9.06 -1.69
N ASN A 63 -15.60 7.83 -2.06
CA ASN A 63 -17.00 7.49 -2.32
C ASN A 63 -17.84 7.40 -1.03
N GLU A 64 -17.19 7.16 0.09
CA GLU A 64 -17.78 7.08 1.42
C GLU A 64 -17.72 8.45 2.12
N GLU A 65 -18.12 9.52 1.41
CA GLU A 65 -18.00 10.96 1.77
C GLU A 65 -18.58 11.33 3.16
N ASN A 66 -19.27 10.40 3.85
CA ASN A 66 -19.80 10.57 5.20
C ASN A 66 -19.50 9.41 6.17
N ALA A 67 -18.74 8.39 5.78
CA ALA A 67 -18.56 7.20 6.62
C ALA A 67 -17.68 7.46 7.85
N ILE A 68 -16.74 8.40 7.76
CA ILE A 68 -15.77 8.67 8.83
C ILE A 68 -15.92 10.10 9.30
N THR A 69 -16.64 10.26 10.41
CA THR A 69 -16.89 11.55 11.05
C THR A 69 -15.59 12.28 11.38
N GLY A 70 -15.54 13.58 11.10
CA GLY A 70 -14.40 14.44 11.43
C GLY A 70 -13.27 14.44 10.41
N VAL A 71 -13.43 13.80 9.24
CA VAL A 71 -12.43 13.80 8.16
C VAL A 71 -12.94 14.59 6.96
N ALA A 72 -12.13 15.52 6.45
CA ALA A 72 -12.43 16.32 5.27
C ALA A 72 -11.86 15.73 3.97
N SER A 73 -10.68 15.12 4.04
CA SER A 73 -9.97 14.65 2.85
C SER A 73 -9.01 13.52 3.18
N TRP A 74 -8.65 12.73 2.15
CA TRP A 74 -7.75 11.58 2.27
C TRP A 74 -6.65 11.57 1.21
N THR A 75 -5.46 11.18 1.66
CA THR A 75 -4.34 10.75 0.81
C THR A 75 -3.93 9.35 1.21
N VAL A 76 -3.72 8.47 0.22
CA VAL A 76 -3.26 7.10 0.42
C VAL A 76 -1.97 6.89 -0.37
N ALA A 77 -0.93 6.39 0.30
CA ALA A 77 0.38 6.11 -0.31
C ALA A 77 0.88 4.73 0.11
N ALA A 78 1.82 4.16 -0.65
CA ALA A 78 2.58 2.99 -0.21
C ALA A 78 3.69 3.43 0.75
N ASN A 79 3.92 2.65 1.80
CA ASN A 79 5.09 2.84 2.66
C ASN A 79 6.36 2.45 1.88
N SER A 80 7.33 3.35 1.80
CA SER A 80 8.57 3.13 1.04
C SER A 80 9.49 2.06 1.63
N GLY A 81 9.36 1.74 2.92
CA GLY A 81 10.10 0.67 3.60
C GLY A 81 9.40 -0.68 3.55
N VAL A 82 8.08 -0.74 3.31
CA VAL A 82 7.30 -1.97 3.27
C VAL A 82 6.21 -1.86 2.20
N ALA A 83 6.49 -2.36 0.99
CA ALA A 83 5.63 -2.16 -0.18
C ALA A 83 4.17 -2.63 -0.02
N SER A 84 3.90 -3.61 0.86
CA SER A 84 2.55 -4.10 1.16
C SER A 84 1.79 -3.22 2.16
N THR A 85 2.42 -2.21 2.77
CA THR A 85 1.84 -1.35 3.79
C THR A 85 1.29 -0.07 3.18
N ALA A 86 0.03 0.23 3.49
CA ALA A 86 -0.61 1.49 3.11
C ALA A 86 -0.43 2.54 4.22
N VAL A 87 -0.03 3.74 3.83
CA VAL A 87 -0.01 4.94 4.68
C VAL A 87 -1.23 5.78 4.34
N PHE A 88 -2.06 6.05 5.34
CA PHE A 88 -3.24 6.89 5.23
C PHE A 88 -2.95 8.21 5.91
N THR A 89 -3.15 9.30 5.19
CA THR A 89 -3.14 10.66 5.72
C THR A 89 -4.50 11.29 5.51
N PHE A 90 -5.01 11.97 6.51
CA PHE A 90 -6.29 12.66 6.44
C PHE A 90 -6.21 14.08 6.97
N ASP A 91 -7.07 14.94 6.41
CA ASP A 91 -7.29 16.29 6.94
C ASP A 91 -8.51 16.28 7.88
N VAL A 92 -8.41 16.98 8.99
CA VAL A 92 -9.50 17.13 9.97
C VAL A 92 -10.57 18.07 9.40
N ALA A 93 -11.84 17.67 9.50
CA ALA A 93 -12.96 18.49 9.06
C ALA A 93 -13.21 19.69 10.00
N GLU A 94 -13.76 20.77 9.45
CA GLU A 94 -14.19 21.92 10.24
C GLU A 94 -15.15 21.49 11.36
N GLY A 95 -15.01 22.10 12.54
CA GLY A 95 -15.78 21.74 13.74
C GLY A 95 -15.23 20.53 14.50
N HIS A 96 -14.07 19.99 14.13
CA HIS A 96 -13.39 18.89 14.80
C HIS A 96 -11.93 19.21 15.11
N VAL A 97 -11.40 18.55 16.14
CA VAL A 97 -9.99 18.64 16.54
C VAL A 97 -9.43 17.25 16.84
N LEU A 98 -8.15 17.05 16.58
CA LEU A 98 -7.44 15.83 16.95
C LEU A 98 -7.12 15.84 18.46
N ASP A 99 -7.53 14.79 19.16
CA ASP A 99 -7.42 14.69 20.63
C ASP A 99 -5.95 14.60 21.11
N ASP A 100 -5.03 14.19 20.25
CA ASP A 100 -3.58 14.19 20.55
C ASP A 100 -2.96 15.59 20.46
N ASP A 101 -3.53 16.47 19.63
CA ASP A 101 -3.08 17.85 19.45
C ASP A 101 -4.17 18.70 18.76
N ALA A 102 -4.76 19.64 19.49
CA ALA A 102 -5.86 20.46 18.97
C ALA A 102 -5.43 21.45 17.87
N GLU A 103 -4.13 21.74 17.72
CA GLU A 103 -3.62 22.58 16.62
C GLU A 103 -3.35 21.76 15.35
N LYS A 104 -3.35 20.43 15.46
CA LYS A 104 -3.04 19.51 14.37
C LYS A 104 -4.29 19.29 13.51
N ILE A 105 -4.17 19.72 12.26
CA ILE A 105 -5.23 19.60 11.24
C ILE A 105 -5.07 18.37 10.34
N THR A 106 -4.06 17.54 10.57
CA THR A 106 -3.80 16.33 9.78
C THR A 106 -3.43 15.15 10.65
N GLY A 107 -3.93 13.95 10.33
CA GLY A 107 -3.53 12.71 11.01
C GLY A 107 -2.97 11.69 10.03
N THR A 108 -2.17 10.76 10.55
CA THR A 108 -1.55 9.69 9.75
C THR A 108 -1.57 8.37 10.51
N PHE A 109 -1.85 7.27 9.81
CA PHE A 109 -1.69 5.91 10.32
C PHE A 109 -1.35 4.93 9.20
N GLU A 110 -0.94 3.72 9.59
CA GLU A 110 -0.56 2.66 8.66
C GLU A 110 -1.40 1.39 8.86
N ILE A 111 -1.64 0.69 7.75
CA ILE A 111 -2.20 -0.66 7.72
C ILE A 111 -1.25 -1.55 6.91
N ALA A 112 -0.65 -2.54 7.57
CA ALA A 112 0.26 -3.49 6.95
C ALA A 112 -0.49 -4.54 6.12
N ASN A 113 0.19 -5.10 5.12
CA ASN A 113 -0.33 -6.19 4.28
C ASN A 113 -1.68 -5.88 3.63
N LEU A 114 -1.87 -4.64 3.18
CA LEU A 114 -3.10 -4.19 2.55
C LEU A 114 -2.94 -3.99 1.04
N LEU A 115 -1.75 -3.60 0.60
CA LEU A 115 -1.48 -3.26 -0.79
C LEU A 115 -1.04 -4.49 -1.58
N THR A 116 -1.52 -4.56 -2.83
CA THR A 116 -0.92 -5.40 -3.84
C THR A 116 0.50 -4.95 -4.11
N THR A 117 1.43 -5.88 -4.04
CA THR A 117 2.82 -5.67 -4.48
C THR A 117 2.93 -6.20 -5.89
N THR A 118 3.29 -5.35 -6.86
CA THR A 118 3.68 -5.83 -8.18
C THR A 118 5.00 -6.58 -8.02
N PRO A 119 5.06 -7.91 -8.26
CA PRO A 119 6.31 -8.64 -8.17
C PRO A 119 7.28 -8.16 -9.26
N THR A 120 8.57 -8.16 -8.95
CA THR A 120 9.61 -7.99 -9.96
C THR A 120 9.60 -9.19 -10.89
N LYS A 121 9.39 -8.95 -12.18
CA LYS A 121 9.39 -10.00 -13.18
C LYS A 121 10.81 -10.30 -13.63
N VAL A 122 11.16 -11.58 -13.63
CA VAL A 122 12.43 -12.12 -14.11
C VAL A 122 12.11 -13.24 -15.08
N THR A 123 12.85 -13.36 -16.17
CA THR A 123 12.73 -14.51 -17.09
C THR A 123 13.59 -15.67 -16.58
N ILE A 124 13.27 -16.90 -17.00
CA ILE A 124 14.08 -18.06 -16.60
C ILE A 124 15.52 -17.96 -17.11
N ASP A 125 15.73 -17.37 -18.28
CA ASP A 125 17.06 -17.16 -18.88
C ASP A 125 17.89 -16.15 -18.06
N GLU A 126 17.30 -15.05 -17.59
CA GLU A 126 17.97 -14.07 -16.72
C GLU A 126 18.34 -14.68 -15.36
N LEU A 127 17.51 -15.56 -14.81
CA LEU A 127 17.83 -16.28 -13.58
C LEU A 127 18.97 -17.27 -13.81
N LYS A 128 18.90 -18.05 -14.89
CA LYS A 128 19.95 -19.00 -15.27
C LYS A 128 21.30 -18.28 -15.41
N GLU A 129 21.35 -17.17 -16.14
CA GLU A 129 22.57 -16.37 -16.30
C GLU A 129 23.10 -15.86 -14.95
N GLN A 130 22.23 -15.42 -14.03
CA GLN A 130 22.66 -15.02 -12.69
C GLN A 130 23.25 -16.18 -11.89
N VAL A 131 22.63 -17.36 -11.94
CA VAL A 131 23.15 -18.55 -11.26
C VAL A 131 24.49 -18.99 -11.86
N GLU A 132 24.61 -19.02 -13.19
CA GLU A 132 25.87 -19.35 -13.88
C GLU A 132 27.01 -18.39 -13.52
N ASN A 133 26.71 -17.10 -13.34
CA ASN A 133 27.71 -16.10 -12.93
C ASN A 133 28.14 -16.21 -11.46
N GLU A 134 27.28 -16.76 -10.59
CA GLU A 134 27.60 -17.00 -9.18
C GLU A 134 28.35 -18.32 -8.96
N LEU A 135 28.20 -19.29 -9.89
CA LEU A 135 29.00 -20.51 -9.87
C LEU A 135 30.45 -20.18 -10.25
N GLU A 136 31.40 -20.63 -9.42
CA GLU A 136 32.83 -20.33 -9.61
C GLU A 136 33.53 -21.25 -10.63
N GLU A 137 32.87 -22.35 -11.01
CA GLU A 137 33.42 -23.38 -11.88
C GLU A 137 32.53 -23.60 -13.12
N ASP A 138 33.19 -23.80 -14.27
CA ASP A 138 32.52 -24.15 -15.53
C ASP A 138 31.97 -25.60 -15.54
N SER A 139 32.42 -26.46 -14.61
CA SER A 139 32.02 -27.87 -14.52
C SER A 139 32.36 -28.48 -13.17
N TYR A 140 31.50 -29.36 -12.64
CA TYR A 140 31.61 -30.02 -11.34
C TYR A 140 31.77 -31.53 -11.47
N ALA A 141 32.53 -32.15 -10.58
CA ALA A 141 32.83 -33.59 -10.67
C ALA A 141 31.61 -34.52 -10.62
N ASN A 142 30.52 -34.11 -9.94
CA ASN A 142 29.27 -34.85 -9.81
C ASN A 142 28.16 -33.94 -9.28
N ILE A 143 26.94 -34.48 -9.21
CA ILE A 143 25.75 -33.74 -8.76
C ILE A 143 25.83 -33.30 -7.29
N ASP A 144 26.56 -34.02 -6.44
CA ASP A 144 26.72 -33.64 -5.03
C ASP A 144 27.60 -32.40 -4.92
N ALA A 145 28.70 -32.34 -5.70
CA ALA A 145 29.57 -31.16 -5.77
C ALA A 145 28.85 -29.93 -6.33
N LEU A 146 28.01 -30.09 -7.37
CA LEU A 146 27.18 -28.99 -7.88
C LEU A 146 26.17 -28.50 -6.83
N ASN A 147 25.52 -29.41 -6.10
CA ASN A 147 24.60 -29.03 -5.04
C ASN A 147 25.29 -28.27 -3.90
N GLU A 148 26.51 -28.68 -3.52
CA GLU A 148 27.31 -27.94 -2.52
C GLU A 148 27.60 -26.50 -2.99
N ALA A 149 27.94 -26.30 -4.26
CA ALA A 149 28.13 -24.96 -4.81
C ALA A 149 26.83 -24.14 -4.89
N LEU A 150 25.71 -24.77 -5.23
CA LEU A 150 24.40 -24.11 -5.29
C LEU A 150 23.87 -23.65 -3.92
N GLU A 151 24.35 -24.23 -2.82
CA GLU A 151 24.02 -23.76 -1.46
C GLU A 151 24.58 -22.36 -1.18
N ASP A 152 25.71 -22.01 -1.81
CA ASP A 152 26.38 -20.71 -1.65
C ASP A 152 25.91 -19.64 -2.64
N VAL A 153 25.11 -20.01 -3.65
CA VAL A 153 24.60 -19.08 -4.68
C VAL A 153 23.60 -18.09 -4.07
N VAL A 154 23.86 -16.79 -4.27
CA VAL A 154 23.01 -15.69 -3.78
C VAL A 154 22.42 -14.90 -4.94
N VAL A 155 21.18 -15.24 -5.34
CA VAL A 155 20.42 -14.47 -6.34
C VAL A 155 19.23 -13.77 -5.69
N ASN A 156 19.11 -12.46 -5.90
CA ASN A 156 18.04 -11.66 -5.30
C ASN A 156 16.65 -12.17 -5.72
N GLY A 157 15.82 -12.52 -4.74
CA GLY A 157 14.45 -12.99 -4.98
C GLY A 157 14.32 -14.51 -5.13
N PHE A 158 15.42 -15.26 -5.07
CA PHE A 158 15.44 -16.70 -5.28
C PHE A 158 16.26 -17.39 -4.19
N SER A 159 15.89 -18.61 -3.83
CA SER A 159 16.57 -19.39 -2.79
C SER A 159 16.39 -20.89 -3.00
N SER A 160 17.07 -21.69 -2.17
CA SER A 160 16.90 -23.15 -2.13
C SER A 160 17.19 -23.82 -3.48
N PHE A 161 18.26 -23.39 -4.15
CA PHE A 161 18.71 -24.00 -5.39
C PHE A 161 19.11 -25.46 -5.12
N SER A 162 18.63 -26.37 -5.96
CA SER A 162 19.05 -27.77 -5.93
C SER A 162 19.01 -28.37 -7.32
N ALA A 163 19.99 -29.21 -7.63
CA ALA A 163 20.18 -29.81 -8.93
C ALA A 163 19.95 -31.32 -8.90
N THR A 164 19.40 -31.83 -10.00
CA THR A 164 19.35 -33.27 -10.31
C THR A 164 20.01 -33.53 -11.65
N ALA A 165 20.78 -34.62 -11.75
CA ALA A 165 21.40 -35.01 -13.02
C ALA A 165 20.34 -35.60 -13.95
N ASP A 166 20.41 -35.24 -15.24
CA ASP A 166 19.48 -35.76 -16.26
C ASP A 166 19.91 -37.13 -16.83
N GLY A 167 21.00 -37.71 -16.28
CA GLY A 167 21.64 -38.93 -16.77
C GLY A 167 22.72 -38.67 -17.84
N THR A 168 23.03 -37.41 -18.13
CA THR A 168 24.13 -36.96 -18.98
C THR A 168 25.07 -36.02 -18.20
N VAL A 169 25.75 -35.10 -18.90
CA VAL A 169 26.60 -34.05 -18.32
C VAL A 169 25.80 -32.79 -17.89
N ASN A 170 24.48 -32.79 -18.08
CA ASN A 170 23.63 -31.66 -17.70
C ASN A 170 22.99 -31.85 -16.33
N ALA A 171 22.53 -30.75 -15.74
CA ALA A 171 21.76 -30.76 -14.50
C ALA A 171 20.52 -29.87 -14.60
N THR A 172 19.38 -30.38 -14.11
CA THR A 172 18.15 -29.61 -13.93
C THR A 172 18.15 -29.01 -12.53
N VAL A 173 18.13 -27.69 -12.45
CA VAL A 173 18.11 -26.91 -11.22
C VAL A 173 16.67 -26.52 -10.89
N THR A 174 16.25 -26.73 -9.65
CA THR A 174 14.99 -26.25 -9.07
C THR A 174 15.27 -25.21 -8.00
N PHE A 175 14.33 -24.31 -7.76
CA PHE A 175 14.50 -23.19 -6.83
C PHE A 175 13.16 -22.73 -6.23
N THR A 176 13.23 -21.90 -5.19
CA THR A 176 12.08 -21.21 -4.59
C THR A 176 12.07 -19.73 -4.98
N VAL A 177 10.89 -19.20 -5.31
CA VAL A 177 10.70 -17.78 -5.67
C VAL A 177 10.14 -17.02 -4.46
N ALA A 178 10.78 -15.91 -4.09
CA ALA A 178 10.25 -15.01 -3.08
C ALA A 178 8.97 -14.32 -3.57
N ALA A 179 8.04 -14.00 -2.66
CA ALA A 179 6.78 -13.33 -3.01
C ALA A 179 6.95 -11.95 -3.70
N THR A 180 8.14 -11.36 -3.61
CA THR A 180 8.51 -10.11 -4.28
C THR A 180 8.91 -10.30 -5.73
N HIS A 181 9.03 -11.53 -6.22
CA HIS A 181 9.46 -11.87 -7.58
C HIS A 181 8.47 -12.83 -8.26
N GLU A 182 8.51 -12.85 -9.59
CA GLU A 182 7.70 -13.73 -10.44
C GLU A 182 8.57 -14.18 -11.63
N ILE A 183 8.57 -15.49 -11.93
CA ILE A 183 9.15 -16.00 -13.18
C ILE A 183 8.16 -15.79 -14.32
N THR A 184 8.60 -15.09 -15.35
CA THR A 184 7.82 -14.90 -16.58
C THR A 184 7.69 -16.24 -17.30
N GLY A 185 6.48 -16.81 -17.30
CA GLY A 185 6.18 -18.13 -17.85
C GLY A 185 5.82 -19.18 -16.79
N GLY A 186 6.19 -18.91 -15.53
CA GLY A 186 5.85 -19.75 -14.37
C GLY A 186 6.73 -20.99 -14.22
N GLU A 187 7.82 -21.11 -14.98
CA GLU A 187 8.81 -22.16 -14.81
C GLU A 187 9.47 -22.06 -13.43
N THR A 188 9.75 -23.21 -12.83
CA THR A 188 10.42 -23.33 -11.51
C THR A 188 11.68 -24.18 -11.59
N GLU A 189 12.12 -24.45 -12.82
CA GLU A 189 13.30 -25.21 -13.13
C GLU A 189 13.98 -24.68 -14.40
N PHE A 190 15.29 -24.85 -14.49
CA PHE A 190 16.07 -24.62 -15.70
C PHE A 190 17.20 -25.65 -15.80
N THR A 191 17.77 -25.81 -16.99
CA THR A 191 18.88 -26.74 -17.23
C THR A 191 20.19 -25.99 -17.37
N LEU A 192 21.19 -26.42 -16.59
CA LEU A 192 22.59 -26.10 -16.79
C LEU A 192 23.20 -27.16 -17.70
N GLU A 193 23.76 -26.73 -18.83
CA GLU A 193 24.32 -27.61 -19.85
C GLU A 193 25.81 -27.86 -19.60
N ASP A 194 26.28 -29.09 -19.85
CA ASP A 194 27.69 -29.49 -19.73
C ASP A 194 28.33 -29.20 -18.35
N ILE A 195 27.51 -29.05 -17.31
CA ILE A 195 27.94 -28.61 -15.97
C ILE A 195 28.49 -29.74 -15.10
N ILE A 196 28.29 -31.00 -15.48
CA ILE A 196 28.83 -32.17 -14.77
C ILE A 196 29.96 -32.78 -15.59
N GLY A 197 31.13 -32.93 -14.98
CA GLY A 197 32.31 -33.49 -15.61
C GLY A 197 32.06 -34.92 -16.12
N GLU A 198 32.56 -35.21 -17.32
CA GLU A 198 32.55 -36.58 -17.85
C GLU A 198 33.31 -37.50 -16.89
N ALA A 199 32.71 -38.64 -16.54
CA ALA A 199 33.41 -39.65 -15.77
C ALA A 199 34.67 -40.08 -16.56
N GLU A 200 35.86 -39.76 -16.05
CA GLU A 200 37.11 -40.24 -16.64
C GLU A 200 37.04 -41.76 -16.74
N THR A 201 36.91 -42.28 -17.96
CA THR A 201 36.97 -43.71 -18.23
C THR A 201 38.44 -44.11 -18.24
N ILE A 202 38.91 -44.64 -17.12
CA ILE A 202 40.27 -45.19 -16.94
C ILE A 202 40.39 -46.58 -17.59
#